data_AF-A0A3N5N9U8-F1
#
_entry.id   AF-A0A3N5N9U8-F1
#
_cell.length_a   1.000
_cell.length_b   1.000
_cell.length_c   1.000
_cell.angle_alpha   90.00
_cell.angle_beta   90.00
_cell.angle_gamma   90.00
#
_symmetry.space_group_name_H-M   'P 1'
#
loop_
_entity.id
_entity.type
_entity.pdbx_description
1 polymer ?
#
loop_
_entity_poly.entity_id
_entity_poly.type
_entity_poly.pdbx_seq_one_letter_code
_entity_poly.pdbx_strand_id
1 'polypeptide(L)'
;MIVVRILVMLLLTLVATGCQRGPDAETLRKHVETRLGEALPADTLTLVSIERRGSQSDSKAPPDMTRRIVYFDAELKLGRDYEFGAWDGPGVAGLVSALGAGPKGIAGIASGGNKAGDVVRARGSAVYRLDGDAWVPVVAGGYSPAVAPAYASNEPRGPARVLDAMRKIIDSVPMDGSPAHREAIEEELVAAHAAIRARLARISDGYGIAAGPENGQYLRFVQALSAAGKIRTVPLITRGGEENLRLLRGEKVALALAQGDAALDAYAGRASFADEGPYTTLRAVGSLYPEPVHVLVSADSKLGSLTDLKGRRVAVGEQGSASRTTALRVLQAHQIAPTDITALDLPLREALLRLRRKEVDAVVQVIGVPADSIREAVANVPLRLLPLSQAAVDRLVEAKTGYFAFTIVHGTYANQKDDVRTVATAALLLAGATLSDTEVVRIARHVFDGGHDFAVRGSAQGTQVSASTARNGLSIPLHAAVAKALDEMAVK
;
A
#
# COMPACT_ATOMS: atom_id res chain seq x y z
N MET A 1 24.97 -58.70 -62.68
CA MET A 1 25.86 -57.70 -62.05
C MET A 1 25.27 -56.28 -61.91
N ILE A 2 24.10 -55.96 -62.51
CA ILE A 2 23.49 -54.61 -62.42
C ILE A 2 22.51 -54.51 -61.23
N VAL A 3 21.83 -55.59 -60.87
CA VAL A 3 20.82 -55.61 -59.79
C VAL A 3 21.44 -55.44 -58.39
N VAL A 4 22.65 -55.96 -58.17
CA VAL A 4 23.36 -55.84 -56.87
C VAL A 4 23.89 -54.42 -56.63
N ARG A 5 24.23 -53.67 -57.70
CA ARG A 5 24.66 -52.26 -57.59
C ARG A 5 23.51 -51.30 -57.29
N ILE A 6 22.31 -51.58 -57.79
CA ILE A 6 21.11 -50.78 -57.50
C ILE A 6 20.62 -51.06 -56.07
N LEU A 7 20.74 -52.29 -55.58
CA LEU A 7 20.38 -52.64 -54.21
C LEU A 7 21.34 -52.03 -53.17
N VAL A 8 22.64 -51.94 -53.48
CA VAL A 8 23.63 -51.27 -52.61
C VAL A 8 23.47 -49.73 -52.64
N MET A 9 23.10 -49.13 -53.78
CA MET A 9 22.76 -47.71 -53.81
C MET A 9 21.46 -47.39 -53.07
N LEU A 10 20.43 -48.25 -53.15
CA LEU A 10 19.18 -48.06 -52.39
C LEU A 10 19.35 -48.28 -50.89
N LEU A 11 20.24 -49.18 -50.47
CA LEU A 11 20.58 -49.37 -49.05
C LEU A 11 21.47 -48.25 -48.48
N LEU A 12 22.27 -47.57 -49.32
CA LEU A 12 23.03 -46.38 -48.94
C LEU A 12 22.21 -45.08 -48.98
N THR A 13 21.14 -45.01 -49.78
CA THR A 13 20.20 -43.87 -49.74
C THR A 13 19.15 -43.96 -48.64
N LEU A 14 18.91 -45.15 -48.06
CA LEU A 14 18.04 -45.30 -46.88
C LEU A 14 18.71 -44.96 -45.53
N VAL A 15 20.00 -44.59 -45.52
CA VAL A 15 20.67 -44.00 -44.34
C VAL A 15 20.68 -42.47 -44.38
N ALA A 16 20.16 -41.84 -45.44
CA ALA A 16 20.17 -40.39 -45.63
C ALA A 16 18.78 -39.73 -45.73
N THR A 17 17.69 -40.41 -45.37
CA THR A 17 16.44 -39.72 -45.02
C THR A 17 16.58 -39.20 -43.60
N GLY A 18 17.04 -37.95 -43.49
CA GLY A 18 17.26 -37.28 -42.22
C GLY A 18 16.03 -37.36 -41.33
N CYS A 19 16.08 -38.22 -40.30
CA CYS A 19 15.47 -37.88 -39.03
C CYS A 19 16.09 -36.54 -38.66
N GLN A 20 15.44 -35.41 -38.97
CA GLN A 20 15.96 -34.09 -38.66
C GLN A 20 16.08 -33.98 -37.14
N ARG A 21 17.26 -34.36 -36.64
CA ARG A 21 17.63 -34.33 -35.25
C ARG A 21 17.59 -32.85 -34.85
N GLY A 22 16.88 -32.55 -33.76
CA GLY A 22 17.00 -31.24 -33.10
C GLY A 22 18.47 -30.90 -32.80
N PRO A 23 18.77 -29.66 -32.37
CA PRO A 23 20.13 -29.14 -32.21
C PRO A 23 21.06 -30.11 -31.48
N ASP A 24 22.34 -30.08 -31.85
CA ASP A 24 23.37 -30.86 -31.18
C ASP A 24 23.61 -30.40 -29.73
N ALA A 25 24.38 -31.19 -28.99
CA ALA A 25 24.63 -30.95 -27.58
C ALA A 25 25.42 -29.65 -27.34
N GLU A 26 26.27 -29.25 -28.29
CA GLU A 26 27.09 -28.03 -28.18
C GLU A 26 26.24 -26.77 -28.39
N THR A 27 25.37 -26.77 -29.39
CA THR A 27 24.37 -25.71 -29.63
C THR A 27 23.46 -25.55 -28.41
N LEU A 28 23.01 -26.66 -27.84
CA LEU A 28 22.19 -26.66 -26.63
C LEU A 28 22.92 -26.08 -25.42
N ARG A 29 24.18 -26.49 -25.20
CA ARG A 29 25.04 -25.97 -24.12
C ARG A 29 25.22 -24.47 -24.23
N LYS A 30 25.67 -23.99 -25.39
CA LYS A 30 25.93 -22.56 -25.63
C LYS A 30 24.68 -21.71 -25.45
N HIS A 31 23.53 -22.20 -25.91
CA HIS A 31 22.26 -21.52 -25.73
C HIS A 31 21.85 -21.41 -24.25
N VAL A 32 21.98 -22.49 -23.48
CA VAL A 32 21.67 -22.48 -22.04
C VAL A 32 22.62 -21.57 -21.26
N GLU A 33 23.91 -21.59 -21.57
CA GLU A 33 24.91 -20.68 -20.98
C GLU A 33 24.58 -19.20 -21.27
N THR A 34 24.19 -18.89 -22.51
CA THR A 34 23.77 -17.53 -22.90
C THR A 34 22.57 -17.06 -22.09
N ARG A 35 21.52 -17.90 -21.97
CA ARG A 35 20.33 -17.55 -21.18
C ARG A 35 20.63 -17.36 -19.70
N LEU A 36 21.52 -18.17 -19.14
CA LEU A 36 21.94 -18.03 -17.74
C LEU A 36 22.68 -16.71 -17.50
N GLY A 37 23.55 -16.32 -18.43
CA GLY A 37 24.25 -15.03 -18.36
C GLY A 37 23.35 -13.81 -18.56
N GLU A 38 22.25 -13.96 -19.32
CA GLU A 38 21.24 -12.90 -19.47
C GLU A 38 20.29 -12.80 -18.26
N ALA A 39 19.98 -13.94 -17.63
CA ALA A 39 18.97 -14.00 -16.57
C ALA A 39 19.52 -13.71 -15.16
N LEU A 40 20.82 -13.89 -14.94
CA LEU A 40 21.47 -13.74 -13.64
C LEU A 40 22.72 -12.86 -13.77
N PRO A 41 23.13 -12.16 -12.70
CA PRO A 41 24.37 -11.41 -12.75
C PRO A 41 25.57 -12.33 -13.04
N ALA A 42 26.62 -11.77 -13.64
CA ALA A 42 27.86 -12.50 -13.95
C ALA A 42 28.41 -13.28 -12.74
N ASP A 43 29.05 -14.42 -13.01
CA ASP A 43 29.67 -15.32 -12.04
C ASP A 43 28.72 -15.94 -10.99
N THR A 44 27.40 -15.81 -11.18
CA THR A 44 26.42 -16.41 -10.26
C THR A 44 26.33 -17.93 -10.42
N LEU A 45 26.19 -18.44 -11.66
CA LEU A 45 26.12 -19.86 -11.96
C LEU A 45 27.02 -20.23 -13.14
N THR A 46 27.73 -21.35 -13.00
CA THR A 46 28.47 -21.98 -14.10
C THR A 46 27.83 -23.31 -14.47
N LEU A 47 27.63 -23.55 -15.77
CA LEU A 47 27.12 -24.84 -16.27
C LEU A 47 28.22 -25.90 -16.21
N VAL A 48 28.05 -26.88 -15.32
CA VAL A 48 28.98 -27.99 -15.11
C VAL A 48 28.73 -29.08 -16.15
N SER A 49 27.48 -29.48 -16.31
CA SER A 49 27.07 -30.50 -17.27
C SER A 49 25.70 -30.20 -17.85
N ILE A 50 25.49 -30.66 -19.08
CA ILE A 50 24.19 -30.65 -19.73
C ILE A 50 24.05 -31.92 -20.58
N GLU A 51 22.98 -32.67 -20.35
CA GLU A 51 22.68 -33.91 -21.02
C GLU A 51 21.34 -33.77 -21.75
N ARG A 52 21.36 -33.90 -23.07
CA ARG A 52 20.14 -33.91 -23.87
C ARG A 52 19.39 -35.23 -23.65
N ARG A 53 18.15 -35.14 -23.19
CA ARG A 53 17.28 -36.31 -22.90
C ARG A 53 16.38 -36.69 -24.06
N GLY A 54 16.09 -35.75 -24.96
CA GLY A 54 15.28 -36.01 -26.14
C GLY A 54 14.78 -34.73 -26.81
N SER A 55 13.93 -34.89 -27.82
CA SER A 55 13.24 -33.77 -28.44
C SER A 55 11.90 -34.20 -29.02
N GLN A 56 10.91 -33.33 -28.96
CA GLN A 56 9.60 -33.55 -29.58
C GLN A 56 9.24 -32.38 -30.51
N SER A 57 8.31 -32.61 -31.44
CA SER A 57 7.71 -31.52 -32.21
C SER A 57 6.92 -30.59 -31.29
N ASP A 58 7.00 -29.28 -31.55
CA ASP A 58 6.25 -28.30 -30.80
C ASP A 58 4.83 -28.16 -31.37
N SER A 59 3.83 -28.64 -30.64
CA SER A 59 2.43 -28.57 -31.07
C SER A 59 1.87 -27.15 -31.13
N LYS A 60 2.58 -26.15 -30.58
CA LYS A 60 2.23 -24.73 -30.64
C LYS A 60 2.96 -23.98 -31.75
N ALA A 61 3.66 -24.69 -32.63
CA ALA A 61 4.33 -24.07 -33.78
C ALA A 61 3.29 -23.48 -34.76
N PRO A 62 3.55 -22.28 -35.33
CA PRO A 62 2.82 -21.81 -36.50
C PRO A 62 2.86 -22.84 -37.64
N PRO A 63 1.80 -22.96 -38.48
CA PRO A 63 1.72 -23.98 -39.52
C PRO A 63 2.87 -23.95 -40.55
N ASP A 64 3.51 -22.80 -40.69
CA ASP A 64 4.63 -22.52 -41.60
C ASP A 64 6.01 -22.65 -40.95
N MET A 65 6.09 -23.04 -39.67
CA MET A 65 7.35 -23.14 -38.93
C MET A 65 7.59 -24.54 -38.37
N THR A 66 8.78 -25.09 -38.65
CA THR A 66 9.25 -26.30 -37.97
C THR A 66 9.87 -25.91 -36.63
N ARG A 67 9.17 -26.20 -35.52
CA ARG A 67 9.71 -26.03 -34.15
C ARG A 67 9.84 -27.36 -33.42
N ARG A 68 10.88 -27.46 -32.59
CA ARG A 68 11.10 -28.57 -31.67
C ARG A 68 11.35 -28.09 -30.26
N ILE A 69 10.86 -28.86 -29.30
CA ILE A 69 11.18 -28.73 -27.89
C ILE A 69 12.27 -29.75 -27.58
N VAL A 70 13.39 -29.31 -27.04
CA VAL A 70 14.53 -30.14 -26.64
C VAL A 70 14.57 -30.21 -25.12
N TYR A 71 14.55 -31.42 -24.57
CA TYR A 71 14.61 -31.66 -23.13
C TYR A 71 16.03 -31.98 -22.69
N PHE A 72 16.42 -31.48 -21.53
CA PHE A 72 17.76 -31.69 -21.00
C PHE A 72 17.79 -31.72 -19.47
N ASP A 73 18.78 -32.42 -18.95
CA ASP A 73 19.19 -32.35 -17.56
C ASP A 73 20.47 -31.52 -17.48
N ALA A 74 20.55 -30.59 -16.54
CA ALA A 74 21.69 -29.70 -16.34
C ALA A 74 22.13 -29.69 -14.89
N GLU A 75 23.44 -29.66 -14.67
CA GLU A 75 24.04 -29.41 -13.37
C GLU A 75 24.81 -28.09 -13.42
N LEU A 76 24.52 -27.22 -12.46
CA LEU A 76 25.04 -25.87 -12.34
C LEU A 76 25.74 -25.74 -10.99
N LYS A 77 26.84 -25.00 -10.95
CA LYS A 77 27.57 -24.70 -9.72
C LYS A 77 27.57 -23.21 -9.44
N LEU A 78 27.29 -22.83 -8.20
CA LEU A 78 27.35 -21.44 -7.78
C LEU A 78 28.79 -20.93 -7.72
N GLY A 79 29.06 -19.80 -8.36
CA GLY A 79 30.36 -19.14 -8.29
C GLY A 79 30.51 -18.23 -7.07
N ARG A 80 29.39 -17.83 -6.46
CA ARG A 80 29.32 -16.93 -5.29
C ARG A 80 28.09 -17.22 -4.45
N ASP A 81 28.07 -16.69 -3.23
CA ASP A 81 26.85 -16.66 -2.41
C ASP A 81 25.74 -15.89 -3.16
N TYR A 82 24.54 -16.46 -3.23
CA TYR A 82 23.44 -15.85 -3.95
C TYR A 82 22.08 -16.19 -3.34
N GLU A 83 21.23 -15.17 -3.18
CA GLU A 83 19.89 -15.30 -2.62
C GLU A 83 18.82 -15.23 -3.72
N PHE A 84 18.37 -16.39 -4.19
CA PHE A 84 17.34 -16.49 -5.23
C PHE A 84 15.93 -16.05 -4.77
N GLY A 85 15.77 -15.70 -3.49
CA GLY A 85 14.52 -15.20 -2.89
C GLY A 85 14.48 -13.68 -2.65
N ALA A 86 15.55 -12.96 -3.01
CA ALA A 86 15.61 -11.50 -2.84
C ALA A 86 14.56 -10.79 -3.71
N TRP A 87 13.94 -9.74 -3.15
CA TRP A 87 12.84 -9.01 -3.80
C TRP A 87 13.30 -7.98 -4.84
N ASP A 88 14.60 -7.67 -4.86
CA ASP A 88 15.23 -6.61 -5.65
C ASP A 88 16.22 -7.14 -6.70
N GLY A 89 16.23 -8.46 -6.95
CA GLY A 89 17.13 -9.09 -7.92
C GLY A 89 16.49 -10.26 -8.67
N PRO A 90 17.17 -10.80 -9.71
CA PRO A 90 16.68 -11.96 -10.44
C PRO A 90 16.67 -13.20 -9.55
N GLY A 91 15.46 -13.64 -9.18
CA GLY A 91 15.23 -14.79 -8.29
C GLY A 91 15.03 -16.13 -9.01
N VAL A 92 14.46 -17.11 -8.31
CA VAL A 92 14.17 -18.47 -8.85
C VAL A 92 13.39 -18.41 -10.18
N ALA A 93 12.51 -17.43 -10.35
CA ALA A 93 11.77 -17.22 -11.59
C ALA A 93 12.68 -16.95 -12.81
N GLY A 94 13.78 -16.22 -12.63
CA GLY A 94 14.78 -15.99 -13.67
C GLY A 94 15.48 -17.28 -14.09
N LEU A 95 15.80 -18.14 -13.12
CA LEU A 95 16.41 -19.44 -13.36
C LEU A 95 15.45 -20.43 -14.06
N VAL A 96 14.18 -20.47 -13.64
CA VAL A 96 13.08 -21.21 -14.28
C VAL A 96 12.96 -20.80 -15.75
N SER A 97 12.97 -19.50 -16.02
CA SER A 97 12.90 -18.95 -17.37
C SER A 97 14.12 -19.30 -18.22
N ALA A 98 15.33 -19.09 -17.67
CA ALA A 98 16.60 -19.34 -18.36
C ALA A 98 16.75 -20.80 -18.79
N LEU A 99 16.36 -21.73 -17.92
CA LEU A 99 16.48 -23.16 -18.15
C LEU A 99 15.25 -23.77 -18.83
N GLY A 100 14.17 -22.99 -19.02
CA GLY A 100 12.87 -23.48 -19.46
C GLY A 100 12.39 -24.69 -18.65
N ALA A 101 12.68 -24.66 -17.34
CA ALA A 101 12.33 -25.71 -16.39
C ALA A 101 10.99 -25.38 -15.74
N GLY A 102 10.19 -26.40 -15.38
CA GLY A 102 9.05 -26.18 -14.50
C GLY A 102 9.51 -25.94 -13.05
N PRO A 103 8.63 -25.45 -12.14
CA PRO A 103 8.98 -25.24 -10.73
C PRO A 103 9.49 -26.51 -10.03
N LYS A 104 9.00 -27.70 -10.43
CA LYS A 104 9.48 -29.02 -9.94
C LYS A 104 10.71 -29.55 -10.69
N GLY A 105 11.16 -28.83 -11.71
CA GLY A 105 12.30 -29.17 -12.54
C GLY A 105 13.62 -28.69 -11.95
N ILE A 106 13.62 -27.77 -10.99
CA ILE A 106 14.83 -27.21 -10.37
C ILE A 106 14.95 -27.72 -8.93
N ALA A 107 16.16 -28.17 -8.55
CA ALA A 107 16.50 -28.64 -7.22
C ALA A 107 17.86 -28.07 -6.78
N GLY A 108 18.08 -27.97 -5.47
CA GLY A 108 19.33 -27.45 -4.89
C GLY A 108 19.29 -25.96 -4.54
N ILE A 109 18.13 -25.30 -4.66
CA ILE A 109 17.94 -23.92 -4.19
C ILE A 109 17.51 -23.95 -2.72
N ALA A 110 18.26 -23.28 -1.84
CA ALA A 110 18.01 -23.23 -0.40
C ALA A 110 17.22 -21.98 0.00
N SER A 111 16.31 -22.13 0.98
CA SER A 111 15.63 -21.01 1.62
C SER A 111 16.63 -20.22 2.47
N GLY A 112 16.74 -18.91 2.26
CA GLY A 112 17.75 -18.05 2.90
C GLY A 112 19.06 -17.93 2.10
N GLY A 113 19.10 -18.43 0.86
CA GLY A 113 20.22 -18.29 -0.06
C GLY A 113 21.15 -19.50 -0.10
N ASN A 114 21.92 -19.58 -1.18
CA ASN A 114 22.90 -20.64 -1.43
C ASN A 114 24.33 -20.09 -1.31
N LYS A 115 25.28 -20.97 -1.01
CA LYS A 115 26.71 -20.65 -0.87
C LYS A 115 27.49 -20.90 -2.15
N ALA A 116 28.60 -20.19 -2.31
CA ALA A 116 29.57 -20.49 -3.36
C ALA A 116 29.96 -21.97 -3.33
N GLY A 117 29.86 -22.64 -4.48
CA GLY A 117 30.12 -24.07 -4.62
C GLY A 117 28.90 -24.98 -4.52
N ASP A 118 27.74 -24.48 -4.06
CA ASP A 118 26.49 -25.24 -4.07
C ASP A 118 26.09 -25.66 -5.49
N VAL A 119 25.40 -26.79 -5.59
CA VAL A 119 25.00 -27.39 -6.86
C VAL A 119 23.50 -27.26 -7.06
N VAL A 120 23.12 -26.72 -8.22
CA VAL A 120 21.73 -26.64 -8.68
C VAL A 120 21.54 -27.60 -9.83
N ARG A 121 20.54 -28.47 -9.73
CA ARG A 121 20.16 -29.41 -10.78
C ARG A 121 18.86 -28.97 -11.42
N ALA A 122 18.81 -29.03 -12.75
CA ALA A 122 17.65 -28.61 -13.50
C ALA A 122 17.26 -29.64 -14.57
N ARG A 123 15.96 -29.89 -14.68
CA ARG A 123 15.32 -30.60 -15.78
C ARG A 123 14.60 -29.56 -16.62
N GLY A 124 15.27 -29.14 -17.68
CA GLY A 124 14.91 -27.99 -18.49
C GLY A 124 14.40 -28.37 -19.87
N SER A 125 13.93 -27.35 -20.58
CA SER A 125 13.55 -27.46 -21.98
C SER A 125 13.90 -26.19 -22.75
N ALA A 126 14.31 -26.35 -24.01
CA ALA A 126 14.60 -25.25 -24.90
C ALA A 126 13.86 -25.46 -26.23
N VAL A 127 13.24 -24.39 -26.72
CA VAL A 127 12.53 -24.43 -28.00
C VAL A 127 13.45 -23.92 -29.10
N TYR A 128 13.44 -24.61 -30.23
CA TYR A 128 14.19 -24.23 -31.43
C TYR A 128 13.29 -24.22 -32.64
N ARG A 129 13.55 -23.28 -33.54
CA ARG A 129 12.97 -23.21 -34.88
C ARG A 129 14.04 -23.61 -35.89
N LEU A 130 13.66 -24.36 -36.92
CA LEU A 130 14.53 -24.60 -38.06
C LEU A 130 14.48 -23.38 -39.00
N ASP A 131 15.62 -22.75 -39.24
CA ASP A 131 15.80 -21.59 -40.10
C ASP A 131 16.90 -21.92 -41.13
N GLY A 132 16.50 -22.17 -42.38
CA GLY A 132 17.36 -22.86 -43.35
C GLY A 132 17.75 -24.26 -42.85
N ASP A 133 19.07 -24.51 -42.74
CA ASP A 133 19.62 -25.75 -42.19
C ASP A 133 20.03 -25.64 -40.70
N ALA A 134 19.77 -24.50 -40.05
CA ALA A 134 20.20 -24.22 -38.69
C ALA A 134 19.04 -24.22 -37.68
N TRP A 135 19.26 -24.81 -36.49
CA TRP A 135 18.34 -24.71 -35.37
C TRP A 135 18.59 -23.42 -34.59
N VAL A 136 17.69 -22.45 -34.72
CA VAL A 136 17.77 -21.16 -34.02
C VAL A 136 16.91 -21.21 -32.76
N PRO A 137 17.43 -20.79 -31.59
CA PRO A 137 16.67 -20.78 -30.36
C PRO A 137 15.47 -19.82 -30.44
N VAL A 138 14.33 -20.27 -29.93
CA VAL A 138 13.14 -19.45 -29.73
C VAL A 138 13.06 -19.11 -28.25
N VAL A 139 13.00 -17.82 -27.92
CA VAL A 139 12.75 -17.37 -26.54
C VAL A 139 11.40 -17.96 -26.10
N ALA A 140 11.43 -18.86 -25.13
CA ALA A 140 10.21 -19.39 -24.57
C ALA A 140 9.56 -18.25 -23.76
N GLY A 141 8.26 -18.00 -23.99
CA GLY A 141 7.52 -17.15 -23.07
C GLY A 141 7.68 -17.72 -21.68
N GLY A 142 8.23 -16.93 -20.75
CA GLY A 142 8.43 -17.34 -19.36
C GLY A 142 7.12 -17.83 -18.74
N TYR A 143 7.21 -18.43 -17.55
CA TYR A 143 6.03 -18.77 -16.77
C TYR A 143 5.11 -17.54 -16.64
N SER A 144 3.96 -17.58 -17.29
CA SER A 144 2.87 -16.65 -17.04
C SER A 144 1.89 -17.31 -16.07
N PRO A 145 1.56 -16.68 -14.93
CA PRO A 145 0.52 -17.19 -14.07
C PRO A 145 -0.79 -17.27 -14.85
N ALA A 146 -1.66 -18.21 -14.45
CA ALA A 146 -3.01 -18.27 -14.99
C ALA A 146 -3.68 -16.90 -14.76
N VAL A 147 -4.00 -16.21 -15.85
CA VAL A 147 -4.75 -14.96 -15.78
C VAL A 147 -6.21 -15.35 -15.59
N ALA A 148 -6.81 -14.89 -14.49
CA ALA A 148 -8.24 -15.06 -14.27
C ALA A 148 -9.00 -14.52 -15.50
N PRO A 149 -9.98 -15.26 -16.04
CA PRO A 149 -10.71 -14.81 -17.21
C PRO A 149 -11.34 -13.45 -16.95
N ALA A 150 -11.20 -12.52 -17.91
CA ALA A 150 -11.81 -11.21 -17.81
C ALA A 150 -13.34 -11.36 -17.71
N TYR A 151 -13.95 -10.62 -16.78
CA TYR A 151 -15.41 -10.62 -16.61
C TYR A 151 -16.07 -10.15 -17.92
N ALA A 152 -16.76 -11.06 -18.63
CA ALA A 152 -17.45 -10.74 -19.86
C ALA A 152 -18.61 -9.77 -19.55
N SER A 153 -18.51 -8.53 -20.04
CA SER A 153 -19.42 -7.42 -19.72
C SER A 153 -20.87 -7.60 -20.19
N ASN A 154 -21.20 -8.69 -20.88
CA ASN A 154 -22.47 -8.90 -21.60
C ASN A 154 -23.31 -10.09 -21.08
N GLU A 155 -22.99 -10.70 -19.94
CA GLU A 155 -23.87 -11.73 -19.35
C GLU A 155 -25.00 -11.16 -18.47
N PRO A 156 -26.21 -11.78 -18.47
CA PRO A 156 -27.31 -11.42 -17.57
C PRO A 156 -26.91 -11.43 -16.08
N ARG A 157 -27.31 -10.39 -15.34
CA ARG A 157 -26.91 -10.10 -13.95
C ARG A 157 -27.81 -10.80 -12.91
N GLY A 158 -27.25 -11.27 -11.80
CA GLY A 158 -28.03 -11.68 -10.61
C GLY A 158 -27.35 -12.71 -9.68
N PRO A 159 -27.67 -12.76 -8.36
CA PRO A 159 -27.06 -13.69 -7.40
C PRO A 159 -27.20 -15.17 -7.76
N ALA A 160 -28.33 -15.57 -8.33
CA ALA A 160 -28.60 -16.96 -8.72
C ALA A 160 -27.58 -17.49 -9.74
N ARG A 161 -27.23 -16.68 -10.76
CA ARG A 161 -26.22 -17.06 -11.77
C ARG A 161 -24.82 -17.18 -11.18
N VAL A 162 -24.47 -16.32 -10.23
CA VAL A 162 -23.18 -16.39 -9.51
C VAL A 162 -23.11 -17.68 -8.70
N LEU A 163 -24.18 -18.03 -7.98
CA LEU A 163 -24.28 -19.27 -7.23
C LEU A 163 -24.21 -20.50 -8.14
N ASP A 164 -24.86 -20.47 -9.31
CA ASP A 164 -24.78 -21.56 -10.29
C ASP A 164 -23.36 -21.70 -10.85
N ALA A 165 -22.66 -20.60 -11.13
CA ALA A 165 -21.27 -20.63 -11.57
C ALA A 165 -20.33 -21.17 -10.48
N MET A 166 -20.52 -20.75 -9.22
CA MET A 166 -19.79 -21.27 -8.07
C MET A 166 -20.04 -22.77 -7.88
N ARG A 167 -21.30 -23.20 -7.99
CA ARG A 167 -21.69 -24.62 -7.92
C ARG A 167 -20.95 -25.43 -8.99
N LYS A 168 -20.90 -24.97 -10.24
CA LYS A 168 -20.15 -25.64 -11.31
C LYS A 168 -18.66 -25.79 -11.00
N ILE A 169 -18.03 -24.80 -10.36
CA ILE A 169 -16.62 -24.89 -9.95
C ILE A 169 -16.45 -25.95 -8.85
N ILE A 170 -17.31 -25.91 -7.83
CA ILE A 170 -17.31 -26.89 -6.74
C ILE A 170 -17.48 -28.31 -7.30
N ASP A 171 -18.47 -28.50 -8.18
CA ASP A 171 -18.78 -29.80 -8.79
C ASP A 171 -17.71 -30.26 -9.79
N SER A 172 -16.89 -29.34 -10.32
CA SER A 172 -15.79 -29.67 -11.24
C SER A 172 -14.57 -30.28 -10.54
N VAL A 173 -14.46 -30.16 -9.21
CA VAL A 173 -13.41 -30.81 -8.43
C VAL A 173 -13.88 -32.21 -8.05
N PRO A 174 -13.26 -33.28 -8.59
CA PRO A 174 -13.65 -34.65 -8.28
C PRO A 174 -13.62 -34.95 -6.78
N MET A 175 -14.49 -35.85 -6.31
CA MET A 175 -14.54 -36.25 -4.88
C MET A 175 -13.25 -36.94 -4.39
N ASP A 176 -12.44 -37.49 -5.31
CA ASP A 176 -11.09 -38.03 -5.10
C ASP A 176 -9.98 -37.00 -5.38
N GLY A 177 -10.33 -35.75 -5.70
CA GLY A 177 -9.41 -34.66 -5.93
C GLY A 177 -8.57 -34.29 -4.71
N SER A 178 -7.39 -33.70 -4.97
CA SER A 178 -6.43 -33.25 -3.96
C SER A 178 -7.12 -32.46 -2.84
N PRO A 179 -6.92 -32.82 -1.55
CA PRO A 179 -7.47 -32.08 -0.40
C PRO A 179 -7.24 -30.56 -0.49
N ALA A 180 -6.10 -30.15 -1.04
CA ALA A 180 -5.74 -28.74 -1.22
C ALA A 180 -6.72 -27.96 -2.12
N HIS A 181 -7.32 -28.59 -3.13
CA HIS A 181 -8.31 -27.90 -3.98
C HIS A 181 -9.63 -27.66 -3.24
N ARG A 182 -10.03 -28.60 -2.38
CA ARG A 182 -11.24 -28.47 -1.58
C ARG A 182 -11.06 -27.43 -0.48
N GLU A 183 -9.91 -27.45 0.19
CA GLU A 183 -9.53 -26.45 1.19
C GLU A 183 -9.52 -25.04 0.60
N ALA A 184 -8.87 -24.83 -0.55
CA ALA A 184 -8.86 -23.53 -1.20
C ALA A 184 -10.28 -23.03 -1.60
N ILE A 185 -11.14 -23.92 -2.08
CA ILE A 185 -12.54 -23.55 -2.39
C ILE A 185 -13.30 -23.18 -1.11
N GLU A 186 -13.13 -23.94 -0.04
CA GLU A 186 -13.78 -23.67 1.24
C GLU A 186 -13.30 -22.34 1.83
N GLU A 187 -12.00 -22.08 1.84
CA GLU A 187 -11.41 -20.82 2.29
C GLU A 187 -12.00 -19.61 1.55
N GLU A 188 -12.06 -19.66 0.22
CA GLU A 188 -12.62 -18.57 -0.61
C GLU A 188 -14.12 -18.38 -0.39
N LEU A 189 -14.90 -19.46 -0.24
CA LEU A 189 -16.33 -19.37 0.03
C LEU A 189 -16.61 -18.80 1.43
N VAL A 190 -15.82 -19.19 2.43
CA VAL A 190 -15.91 -18.65 3.79
C VAL A 190 -15.57 -17.16 3.77
N ALA A 191 -14.50 -16.76 3.08
CA ALA A 191 -14.11 -15.36 2.92
C ALA A 191 -15.21 -14.55 2.20
N ALA A 192 -15.76 -15.07 1.11
CA ALA A 192 -16.85 -14.43 0.37
C ALA A 192 -18.11 -14.27 1.23
N HIS A 193 -18.49 -15.30 1.98
CA HIS A 193 -19.63 -15.25 2.89
C HIS A 193 -19.44 -14.20 3.99
N ALA A 194 -18.26 -14.16 4.62
CA ALA A 194 -17.92 -13.17 5.63
C ALA A 194 -17.96 -11.74 5.05
N ALA A 195 -17.39 -11.53 3.86
CA ALA A 195 -17.41 -10.24 3.17
C ALA A 195 -18.84 -9.78 2.82
N ILE A 196 -19.70 -10.68 2.33
CA ILE A 196 -21.10 -10.39 2.05
C ILE A 196 -21.83 -9.97 3.33
N ARG A 197 -21.69 -10.75 4.42
CA ARG A 197 -22.32 -10.41 5.71
C ARG A 197 -21.86 -9.06 6.24
N ALA A 198 -20.56 -8.80 6.22
CA ALA A 198 -20.00 -7.54 6.69
C ALA A 198 -20.51 -6.35 5.87
N ARG A 199 -20.58 -6.49 4.54
CA ARG A 199 -21.12 -5.45 3.65
C ARG A 199 -22.62 -5.22 3.86
N LEU A 200 -23.40 -6.29 4.02
CA LEU A 200 -24.83 -6.17 4.32
C LEU A 200 -25.06 -5.47 5.66
N ALA A 201 -24.29 -5.82 6.70
CA ALA A 201 -24.34 -5.13 7.98
C ALA A 201 -24.03 -3.64 7.84
N ARG A 202 -22.98 -3.25 7.11
CA ARG A 202 -22.68 -1.82 6.86
C ARG A 202 -23.77 -1.09 6.06
N ILE A 203 -24.43 -1.77 5.12
CA ILE A 203 -25.54 -1.18 4.36
C ILE A 203 -26.75 -0.96 5.29
N SER A 204 -27.08 -1.94 6.13
CA SER A 204 -28.22 -1.89 7.05
C SER A 204 -27.97 -0.93 8.22
N ASP A 205 -26.85 -1.08 8.91
CA ASP A 205 -26.54 -0.44 10.19
C ASP A 205 -25.74 0.86 10.02
N GLY A 206 -25.08 1.02 8.87
CA GLY A 206 -24.26 2.16 8.52
C GLY A 206 -22.75 1.91 8.65
N TYR A 207 -21.98 2.84 8.11
CA TYR A 207 -20.51 2.82 8.21
C TYR A 207 -20.09 3.56 9.48
N GLY A 208 -19.65 2.80 10.49
CA GLY A 208 -19.01 3.37 11.67
C GLY A 208 -17.70 4.05 11.30
N ILE A 209 -17.56 5.33 11.69
CA ILE A 209 -16.35 6.12 11.45
C ILE A 209 -15.76 6.51 12.80
N ALA A 210 -14.58 5.96 13.12
CA ALA A 210 -13.82 6.35 14.30
C ALA A 210 -13.37 7.80 14.17
N ALA A 211 -13.89 8.68 15.02
CA ALA A 211 -13.74 10.12 14.89
C ALA A 211 -12.86 10.69 16.01
N GLY A 212 -13.41 11.03 17.15
CA GLY A 212 -12.63 11.67 18.21
C GLY A 212 -13.48 12.00 19.42
N PRO A 213 -12.96 12.83 20.34
CA PRO A 213 -13.68 13.15 21.57
C PRO A 213 -14.99 13.89 21.28
N GLU A 214 -15.92 13.85 22.23
CA GLU A 214 -17.29 14.37 22.10
C GLU A 214 -17.40 15.81 21.56
N ASN A 215 -16.42 16.65 21.88
CA ASN A 215 -16.39 18.06 21.46
C ASN A 215 -15.34 18.35 20.36
N GLY A 216 -14.74 17.31 19.77
CA GLY A 216 -13.68 17.41 18.78
C GLY A 216 -14.17 17.70 17.35
N GLN A 217 -13.28 18.25 16.52
CA GLN A 217 -13.60 18.62 15.14
C GLN A 217 -13.88 17.41 14.24
N TYR A 218 -13.20 16.28 14.49
CA TYR A 218 -13.46 15.02 13.76
C TYR A 218 -14.90 14.54 13.98
N LEU A 219 -15.38 14.55 15.23
CA LEU A 219 -16.74 14.09 15.54
C LEU A 219 -17.80 15.01 14.92
N ARG A 220 -17.61 16.33 15.01
CA ARG A 220 -18.50 17.32 14.37
C ARG A 220 -18.56 17.14 12.86
N PHE A 221 -17.40 16.92 12.22
CA PHE A 221 -17.35 16.64 10.78
C PHE A 221 -18.15 15.38 10.42
N VAL A 222 -17.94 14.26 11.13
CA VAL A 222 -18.67 13.02 10.83
C VAL A 222 -20.16 13.14 11.13
N GLN A 223 -20.56 13.89 12.18
CA GLN A 223 -21.97 14.20 12.43
C GLN A 223 -22.59 14.99 11.28
N ALA A 224 -21.89 16.03 10.79
CA ALA A 224 -22.34 16.82 9.64
C ALA A 224 -22.45 15.97 8.36
N LEU A 225 -21.46 15.08 8.11
CA LEU A 225 -21.48 14.13 7.01
C LEU A 225 -22.64 13.14 7.11
N SER A 226 -22.94 12.66 8.32
CA SER A 226 -24.05 11.73 8.57
C SER A 226 -25.40 12.39 8.31
N ALA A 227 -25.54 13.67 8.68
CA ALA A 227 -26.73 14.46 8.41
C ALA A 227 -26.96 14.73 6.90
N ALA A 228 -25.92 14.65 6.07
CA ALA A 228 -26.03 14.89 4.62
C ALA A 228 -26.73 13.75 3.85
N GLY A 229 -26.89 12.56 4.45
CA GLY A 229 -27.96 11.62 4.10
C GLY A 229 -27.83 10.73 2.86
N LYS A 230 -26.78 10.83 2.02
CA LYS A 230 -26.63 9.91 0.86
C LYS A 230 -26.13 8.53 1.25
N ILE A 231 -25.36 8.43 2.34
CA ILE A 231 -24.87 7.18 2.92
C ILE A 231 -25.08 7.24 4.43
N ARG A 232 -25.58 6.15 5.03
CA ARG A 232 -25.69 6.03 6.49
C ARG A 232 -24.28 5.89 7.09
N THR A 233 -23.76 6.96 7.66
CA THR A 233 -22.52 6.96 8.46
C THR A 233 -22.86 7.09 9.94
N VAL A 234 -22.06 6.48 10.80
CA VAL A 234 -22.26 6.52 12.26
C VAL A 234 -21.00 7.10 12.91
N PRO A 235 -21.07 8.29 13.51
CA PRO A 235 -19.94 8.89 14.22
C PRO A 235 -19.64 8.08 15.48
N LEU A 236 -18.38 7.68 15.67
CA LEU A 236 -17.93 6.99 16.88
C LEU A 236 -17.01 7.90 17.70
N ILE A 237 -17.33 8.04 18.99
CA ILE A 237 -16.53 8.78 19.95
C ILE A 237 -15.31 7.95 20.33
N THR A 238 -14.13 8.57 20.29
CA THR A 238 -12.83 7.96 20.62
C THR A 238 -11.92 9.00 21.28
N ARG A 239 -10.69 8.61 21.63
CA ARG A 239 -9.61 9.49 22.10
C ARG A 239 -8.85 10.17 20.93
N GLY A 240 -9.17 9.83 19.68
CA GLY A 240 -8.60 10.47 18.48
C GLY A 240 -7.70 9.56 17.64
N GLY A 241 -6.81 10.19 16.85
CA GLY A 241 -6.15 9.55 15.71
C GLY A 241 -5.42 8.24 15.98
N GLU A 242 -4.65 8.10 17.07
CA GLU A 242 -3.91 6.86 17.33
C GLU A 242 -4.83 5.71 17.76
N GLU A 243 -5.86 5.97 18.56
CA GLU A 243 -6.89 4.96 18.87
C GLU A 243 -7.67 4.58 17.61
N ASN A 244 -8.01 5.56 16.77
CA ASN A 244 -8.72 5.32 15.52
C ASN A 244 -7.93 4.42 14.57
N LEU A 245 -6.62 4.63 14.45
CA LEU A 245 -5.73 3.79 13.66
C LEU A 245 -5.67 2.35 14.20
N ARG A 246 -5.64 2.16 15.52
CA ARG A 246 -5.69 0.83 16.15
C ARG A 246 -7.04 0.14 15.95
N LEU A 247 -8.15 0.88 16.05
CA LEU A 247 -9.49 0.35 15.74
C LEU A 247 -9.61 -0.07 14.27
N LEU A 248 -9.00 0.70 13.36
CA LEU A 248 -8.96 0.40 11.93
C LEU A 248 -8.07 -0.82 11.64
N ARG A 249 -6.91 -0.92 12.29
CA ARG A 249 -5.98 -2.07 12.19
C ARG A 249 -6.61 -3.36 12.73
N GLY A 250 -7.28 -3.28 13.88
CA GLY A 250 -7.98 -4.41 14.49
C GLY A 250 -9.35 -4.72 13.87
N GLU A 251 -9.67 -4.12 12.73
CA GLU A 251 -10.92 -4.29 11.96
C GLU A 251 -12.21 -4.06 12.78
N LYS A 252 -12.11 -3.29 13.87
CA LYS A 252 -13.27 -2.89 14.68
C LYS A 252 -14.09 -1.80 14.00
N VAL A 253 -13.46 -1.04 13.12
CA VAL A 253 -14.09 -0.08 12.21
C VAL A 253 -13.52 -0.25 10.81
N ALA A 254 -14.28 0.16 9.80
CA ALA A 254 -13.83 0.14 8.41
C ALA A 254 -13.30 1.51 7.94
N LEU A 255 -13.68 2.58 8.65
CA LEU A 255 -13.31 3.96 8.38
C LEU A 255 -12.85 4.65 9.66
N ALA A 256 -11.88 5.55 9.52
CA ALA A 256 -11.30 6.30 10.64
C ALA A 256 -10.81 7.67 10.18
N LEU A 257 -10.85 8.65 11.08
CA LEU A 257 -10.14 9.92 10.90
C LEU A 257 -8.83 9.88 11.68
N ALA A 258 -7.74 10.38 11.09
CA ALA A 258 -6.48 10.58 11.82
C ALA A 258 -5.64 11.68 11.17
N GLN A 259 -4.72 12.26 11.94
CA GLN A 259 -3.72 13.15 11.41
C GLN A 259 -2.77 12.41 10.46
N GLY A 260 -2.31 13.07 9.40
CA GLY A 260 -1.45 12.47 8.39
C GLY A 260 -0.10 11.99 8.92
N ASP A 261 0.51 12.73 9.83
CA ASP A 261 1.75 12.32 10.50
C ASP A 261 1.58 11.02 11.30
N ALA A 262 0.48 10.88 12.04
CA ALA A 262 0.15 9.65 12.76
C ALA A 262 -0.22 8.49 11.82
N ALA A 263 -0.93 8.76 10.71
CA ALA A 263 -1.20 7.76 9.69
C ALA A 263 0.10 7.23 9.05
N LEU A 264 1.08 8.10 8.81
CA LEU A 264 2.41 7.70 8.35
C LEU A 264 3.19 6.93 9.42
N ASP A 265 3.07 7.31 10.70
CA ASP A 265 3.63 6.52 11.81
C ASP A 265 3.09 5.10 11.82
N ALA A 266 1.77 4.92 11.72
CA ALA A 266 1.12 3.61 11.67
C ALA A 266 1.49 2.83 10.41
N TYR A 267 1.49 3.48 9.24
CA TYR A 267 1.84 2.85 7.98
C TYR A 267 3.26 2.27 7.99
N ALA A 268 4.22 3.02 8.54
CA ALA A 268 5.62 2.62 8.64
C ALA A 268 5.95 1.80 9.89
N GLY A 269 5.04 1.68 10.86
CA GLY A 269 5.28 0.95 12.11
C GLY A 269 6.31 1.61 13.00
N ARG A 270 6.21 2.93 13.19
CA ARG A 270 7.14 3.76 13.98
C ARG A 270 6.42 4.48 15.11
N ALA A 271 7.19 5.16 15.96
CA ALA A 271 6.68 5.89 17.13
C ALA A 271 5.78 5.00 18.02
N SER A 272 4.54 5.42 18.32
CA SER A 272 3.62 4.65 19.18
C SER A 272 3.08 3.37 18.54
N PHE A 273 3.44 3.08 17.28
CA PHE A 273 3.09 1.85 16.56
C PHE A 273 4.26 0.89 16.39
N ALA A 274 5.44 1.16 16.99
CA ALA A 274 6.64 0.34 16.82
C ALA A 274 6.41 -1.13 17.22
N ASP A 275 5.76 -1.36 18.36
CA ASP A 275 5.48 -2.70 18.88
C ASP A 275 4.44 -3.46 18.03
N GLU A 276 3.65 -2.74 17.24
CA GLU A 276 2.60 -3.29 16.38
C GLU A 276 3.09 -3.52 14.93
N GLY A 277 4.28 -3.02 14.58
CA GLY A 277 4.87 -3.10 13.24
C GLY A 277 4.16 -2.23 12.17
N PRO A 278 4.55 -2.34 10.89
CA PRO A 278 3.98 -1.56 9.79
C PRO A 278 2.51 -1.92 9.44
N TYR A 279 1.65 -0.92 9.16
CA TYR A 279 0.27 -1.12 8.66
C TYR A 279 0.19 -0.88 7.14
N THR A 280 0.84 -1.75 6.36
CA THR A 280 1.05 -1.52 4.91
C THR A 280 -0.22 -1.59 4.05
N THR A 281 -1.33 -2.11 4.58
CA THR A 281 -2.64 -2.15 3.91
C THR A 281 -3.50 -0.90 4.19
N LEU A 282 -3.07 -0.01 5.09
CA LEU A 282 -3.75 1.26 5.35
C LEU A 282 -3.78 2.14 4.08
N ARG A 283 -4.95 2.68 3.74
CA ARG A 283 -5.11 3.59 2.61
C ARG A 283 -5.83 4.87 3.03
N ALA A 284 -5.38 5.99 2.47
CA ALA A 284 -6.16 7.21 2.53
C ALA A 284 -7.36 7.11 1.57
N VAL A 285 -8.53 7.53 2.01
CA VAL A 285 -9.66 7.89 1.13
C VAL A 285 -9.43 9.31 0.61
N GLY A 286 -8.90 10.20 1.44
CA GLY A 286 -8.51 11.55 1.03
C GLY A 286 -8.23 12.46 2.22
N SER A 287 -7.64 13.62 1.91
CA SER A 287 -7.42 14.73 2.84
C SER A 287 -8.71 15.54 3.01
N LEU A 288 -9.07 15.85 4.25
CA LEU A 288 -10.28 16.60 4.57
C LEU A 288 -9.97 18.09 4.72
N TYR A 289 -9.03 18.43 5.59
CA TYR A 289 -8.64 19.81 5.90
C TYR A 289 -7.27 19.84 6.62
N PRO A 290 -6.55 20.97 6.57
CA PRO A 290 -5.32 21.14 7.34
C PRO A 290 -5.60 21.29 8.84
N GLU A 291 -4.70 20.75 9.65
CA GLU A 291 -4.67 20.90 11.11
C GLU A 291 -3.33 21.56 11.51
N PRO A 292 -3.28 22.90 11.56
CA PRO A 292 -2.07 23.60 11.96
C PRO A 292 -1.76 23.46 13.45
N VAL A 293 -0.47 23.59 13.76
CA VAL A 293 0.03 23.65 15.13
C VAL A 293 -0.21 25.04 15.70
N HIS A 294 -0.93 25.09 16.81
CA HIS A 294 -1.20 26.27 17.62
C HIS A 294 -0.33 26.22 18.86
N VAL A 295 0.44 27.28 19.11
CA VAL A 295 1.19 27.47 20.36
C VAL A 295 0.63 28.69 21.06
N LEU A 296 -0.25 28.47 22.04
CA LEU A 296 -0.98 29.50 22.75
C LEU A 296 -0.28 29.88 24.06
N VAL A 297 -0.18 31.18 24.32
CA VAL A 297 0.28 31.75 25.60
C VAL A 297 -0.64 32.90 26.01
N SER A 298 -0.61 33.29 27.29
CA SER A 298 -1.29 34.51 27.74
C SER A 298 -0.73 35.74 27.03
N ALA A 299 -1.58 36.70 26.66
CA ALA A 299 -1.15 37.89 25.92
C ALA A 299 -0.16 38.76 26.71
N ASP A 300 -0.29 38.79 28.05
CA ASP A 300 0.62 39.49 28.99
C ASP A 300 1.93 38.73 29.27
N SER A 301 2.09 37.53 28.71
CA SER A 301 3.28 36.72 28.89
C SER A 301 4.51 37.34 28.20
N LYS A 302 5.68 37.16 28.81
CA LYS A 302 6.98 37.53 28.23
C LYS A 302 7.51 36.54 27.18
N LEU A 303 6.80 35.43 26.94
CA LEU A 303 7.24 34.36 26.03
C LEU A 303 7.12 34.80 24.56
N GLY A 304 8.21 35.17 23.90
CA GLY A 304 8.17 35.66 22.51
C GLY A 304 8.28 34.56 21.46
N SER A 305 8.83 33.41 21.85
CA SER A 305 9.23 32.33 20.95
C SER A 305 9.10 30.97 21.62
N LEU A 306 9.14 29.88 20.84
CA LEU A 306 9.10 28.54 21.41
C LEU A 306 10.33 28.24 22.29
N THR A 307 11.51 28.82 22.00
CA THR A 307 12.70 28.63 22.84
C THR A 307 12.53 29.16 24.26
N ASP A 308 11.65 30.13 24.47
CA ASP A 308 11.33 30.67 25.80
C ASP A 308 10.52 29.69 26.67
N LEU A 309 10.04 28.58 26.08
CA LEU A 309 9.30 27.54 26.80
C LEU A 309 10.20 26.67 27.68
N LYS A 310 11.53 26.76 27.54
CA LYS A 310 12.46 26.05 28.45
C LYS A 310 12.22 26.46 29.91
N GLY A 311 12.09 25.49 30.78
CA GLY A 311 11.74 25.63 32.20
C GLY A 311 10.27 25.97 32.47
N ARG A 312 9.38 25.90 31.46
CA ARG A 312 7.97 26.26 31.60
C ARG A 312 7.05 25.05 31.68
N ARG A 313 5.83 25.26 32.17
CA ARG A 313 4.74 24.27 32.18
C ARG A 313 4.01 24.34 30.85
N VAL A 314 4.14 23.29 30.05
CA VAL A 314 3.58 23.26 28.70
C VAL A 314 2.56 22.13 28.61
N ALA A 315 1.30 22.48 28.31
CA ALA A 315 0.30 21.49 27.97
C ALA A 315 0.56 20.99 26.55
N VAL A 316 0.82 19.69 26.41
CA VAL A 316 1.24 19.07 25.14
C VAL A 316 0.15 18.22 24.49
N GLY A 317 -1.07 18.24 25.02
CA GLY A 317 -2.17 17.39 24.55
C GLY A 317 -2.29 16.08 25.34
N GLU A 318 -3.42 15.38 25.16
CA GLU A 318 -3.74 14.18 25.93
C GLU A 318 -2.83 13.00 25.57
N GLN A 319 -2.52 12.14 26.55
CA GLN A 319 -1.72 10.94 26.35
C GLN A 319 -2.38 10.01 25.31
N GLY A 320 -1.58 9.53 24.35
CA GLY A 320 -2.06 8.68 23.25
C GLY A 320 -2.79 9.45 22.14
N SER A 321 -2.86 10.79 22.20
CA SER A 321 -3.35 11.60 21.08
C SER A 321 -2.25 11.87 20.05
N ALA A 322 -2.61 11.87 18.78
CA ALA A 322 -1.68 12.24 17.71
C ALA A 322 -1.18 13.69 17.87
N SER A 323 -2.02 14.59 18.40
CA SER A 323 -1.66 15.98 18.67
C SER A 323 -0.49 16.09 19.65
N ARG A 324 -0.41 15.19 20.63
CA ARG A 324 0.71 15.13 21.58
C ARG A 324 2.01 14.72 20.90
N THR A 325 1.95 13.69 20.07
CA THR A 325 3.10 13.25 19.28
C THR A 325 3.61 14.40 18.39
N THR A 326 2.71 15.13 17.72
CA THR A 326 3.07 16.32 16.93
C THR A 326 3.66 17.45 17.80
N ALA A 327 3.06 17.74 18.97
CA ALA A 327 3.52 18.79 19.88
C ALA A 327 4.97 18.54 20.32
N LEU A 328 5.30 17.31 20.70
CA LEU A 328 6.65 16.92 21.10
C LEU A 328 7.66 17.04 19.93
N ARG A 329 7.26 16.68 18.71
CA ARG A 329 8.10 16.85 17.50
C ARG A 329 8.37 18.32 17.19
N VAL A 330 7.39 19.19 17.37
CA VAL A 330 7.54 20.63 17.19
C VAL A 330 8.50 21.21 18.23
N LEU A 331 8.37 20.81 19.50
CA LEU A 331 9.32 21.21 20.56
C LEU A 331 10.74 20.70 20.27
N GLN A 332 10.87 19.45 19.83
CA GLN A 332 12.16 18.87 19.42
C GLN A 332 12.77 19.62 18.22
N ALA A 333 11.95 19.99 17.24
CA ALA A 333 12.37 20.82 16.11
C ALA A 333 12.77 22.24 16.54
N HIS A 334 12.46 22.65 17.77
CA HIS A 334 12.96 23.87 18.41
C HIS A 334 14.12 23.61 19.40
N GLN A 335 14.70 22.41 19.39
CA GLN A 335 15.77 22.00 20.32
C GLN A 335 15.35 22.11 21.80
N ILE A 336 14.10 21.76 22.07
CA ILE A 336 13.53 21.66 23.41
C ILE A 336 13.27 20.18 23.68
N ALA A 337 14.06 19.58 24.54
CA ALA A 337 13.85 18.21 24.98
C ALA A 337 12.65 18.14 25.94
N PRO A 338 11.98 16.97 26.07
CA PRO A 338 10.93 16.80 27.08
C PRO A 338 11.38 17.14 28.51
N THR A 339 12.67 16.93 28.82
CA THR A 339 13.29 17.28 30.12
C THR A 339 13.52 18.78 30.31
N ASP A 340 13.49 19.57 29.24
CA ASP A 340 13.64 21.02 29.31
C ASP A 340 12.35 21.72 29.75
N ILE A 341 11.23 21.00 29.86
CA ILE A 341 9.91 21.55 30.21
C ILE A 341 9.21 20.70 31.26
N THR A 342 8.24 21.28 31.96
CA THR A 342 7.22 20.49 32.67
C THR A 342 6.09 20.19 31.70
N ALA A 343 6.20 19.09 30.96
CA ALA A 343 5.16 18.64 30.04
C ALA A 343 3.92 18.13 30.81
N LEU A 344 2.74 18.61 30.42
CA LEU A 344 1.46 18.25 31.02
C LEU A 344 0.55 17.65 29.96
N ASP A 345 0.11 16.42 30.19
CA ASP A 345 -0.79 15.70 29.30
C ASP A 345 -2.23 16.10 29.64
N LEU A 346 -2.76 17.11 28.93
CA LEU A 346 -4.07 17.71 29.22
C LEU A 346 -4.94 17.76 27.97
N PRO A 347 -6.25 17.46 28.07
CA PRO A 347 -7.19 17.73 27.00
C PRO A 347 -7.33 19.24 26.78
N LEU A 348 -7.54 19.67 25.53
CA LEU A 348 -7.49 21.08 25.12
C LEU A 348 -8.34 22.01 26.00
N ARG A 349 -9.57 21.61 26.33
CA ARG A 349 -10.48 22.45 27.15
C ARG A 349 -9.90 22.70 28.54
N GLU A 350 -9.34 21.67 29.15
CA GLU A 350 -8.68 21.79 30.44
C GLU A 350 -7.40 22.63 30.33
N ALA A 351 -6.58 22.37 29.31
CA ALA A 351 -5.37 23.13 29.05
C ALA A 351 -5.63 24.64 28.92
N LEU A 352 -6.68 25.03 28.19
CA LEU A 352 -7.10 26.44 28.04
C LEU A 352 -7.60 27.04 29.36
N LEU A 353 -8.33 26.28 30.18
CA LEU A 353 -8.76 26.73 31.52
C LEU A 353 -7.57 26.92 32.46
N ARG A 354 -6.60 26.00 32.44
CA ARG A 354 -5.37 26.09 33.23
C ARG A 354 -4.46 27.23 32.73
N LEU A 355 -4.43 27.49 31.43
CA LEU A 355 -3.68 28.61 30.84
C LEU A 355 -4.25 29.94 31.35
N ARG A 356 -5.58 30.08 31.36
CA ARG A 356 -6.28 31.24 31.94
C ARG A 356 -5.91 31.46 33.41
N ARG A 357 -5.79 30.39 34.19
CA ARG A 357 -5.44 30.44 35.62
C ARG A 357 -3.93 30.57 35.86
N LYS A 358 -3.11 30.64 34.80
CA LYS A 358 -1.64 30.64 34.88
C LYS A 358 -1.11 29.39 35.62
N GLU A 359 -1.84 28.29 35.54
CA GLU A 359 -1.44 26.96 36.01
C GLU A 359 -0.59 26.22 34.96
N VAL A 360 -0.73 26.61 33.69
CA VAL A 360 0.20 26.31 32.60
C VAL A 360 0.64 27.59 31.92
N ASP A 361 1.83 27.59 31.33
CA ASP A 361 2.45 28.77 30.71
C ASP A 361 2.24 28.80 29.20
N ALA A 362 2.06 27.62 28.58
CA ALA A 362 1.76 27.47 27.16
C ALA A 362 0.89 26.24 26.88
N VAL A 363 0.15 26.27 25.77
CA VAL A 363 -0.62 25.14 25.24
C VAL A 363 -0.20 24.90 23.79
N VAL A 364 0.25 23.69 23.48
CA VAL A 364 0.52 23.26 22.10
C VAL A 364 -0.60 22.32 21.67
N GLN A 365 -1.29 22.67 20.58
CA GLN A 365 -2.42 21.91 20.06
C GLN A 365 -2.36 21.81 18.54
N VAL A 366 -2.76 20.67 18.00
CA VAL A 366 -2.98 20.48 16.57
C VAL A 366 -4.48 20.39 16.32
N ILE A 367 -5.03 21.31 15.54
CA ILE A 367 -6.48 21.39 15.31
C ILE A 367 -6.77 22.23 14.06
N GLY A 368 -7.81 21.87 13.30
CA GLY A 368 -8.24 22.63 12.12
C GLY A 368 -8.69 24.06 12.44
N VAL A 369 -8.56 24.95 11.44
CA VAL A 369 -8.91 26.38 11.54
C VAL A 369 -10.22 26.65 10.79
N PRO A 370 -11.19 27.38 11.38
CA PRO A 370 -11.20 27.94 12.74
C PRO A 370 -11.53 26.89 13.81
N ALA A 371 -10.77 26.89 14.90
CA ALA A 371 -11.03 26.03 16.06
C ALA A 371 -11.93 26.74 17.07
N ASP A 372 -13.19 26.29 17.22
CA ASP A 372 -14.18 26.92 18.11
C ASP A 372 -13.69 27.04 19.56
N SER A 373 -13.07 25.99 20.09
CA SER A 373 -12.51 25.97 21.45
C SER A 373 -11.46 27.06 21.68
N ILE A 374 -10.61 27.33 20.68
CA ILE A 374 -9.62 28.40 20.74
C ILE A 374 -10.32 29.75 20.58
N ARG A 375 -11.28 29.86 19.65
CA ARG A 375 -12.05 31.08 19.41
C ARG A 375 -12.80 31.54 20.65
N GLU A 376 -13.46 30.62 21.35
CA GLU A 376 -14.13 30.85 22.64
C GLU A 376 -13.12 31.23 23.73
N ALA A 377 -11.98 30.56 23.81
CA ALA A 377 -10.97 30.87 24.82
C ALA A 377 -10.37 32.27 24.62
N VAL A 378 -10.03 32.64 23.38
CA VAL A 378 -9.49 33.96 23.02
C VAL A 378 -10.52 35.08 23.22
N ALA A 379 -11.82 34.80 23.05
CA ALA A 379 -12.88 35.77 23.31
C ALA A 379 -13.03 36.10 24.80
N ASN A 380 -12.72 35.15 25.69
CA ASN A 380 -12.88 35.31 27.14
C ASN A 380 -11.58 35.67 27.87
N VAL A 381 -10.43 35.44 27.23
CA VAL A 381 -9.10 35.60 27.83
C VAL A 381 -8.15 36.19 26.78
N PRO A 382 -7.36 37.24 27.12
CA PRO A 382 -6.30 37.71 26.24
C PRO A 382 -5.25 36.62 26.05
N LEU A 383 -5.30 35.91 24.92
CA LEU A 383 -4.33 34.91 24.48
C LEU A 383 -3.68 35.37 23.18
N ARG A 384 -2.48 34.87 22.91
CA ARG A 384 -1.79 35.06 21.63
C ARG A 384 -1.09 33.79 21.18
N LEU A 385 -0.88 33.69 19.88
CA LEU A 385 -0.16 32.60 19.24
C LEU A 385 1.33 32.94 19.11
N LEU A 386 2.19 31.94 19.34
CA LEU A 386 3.62 32.02 19.01
C LEU A 386 3.87 31.44 17.62
N PRO A 387 4.61 32.16 16.75
CA PRO A 387 5.02 31.60 15.47
C PRO A 387 6.13 30.55 15.67
N LEU A 388 6.15 29.54 14.81
CA LEU A 388 7.31 28.66 14.66
C LEU A 388 8.45 29.42 13.95
N SER A 389 9.69 29.03 14.23
CA SER A 389 10.85 29.57 13.51
C SER A 389 10.94 28.95 12.12
N GLN A 390 11.52 29.68 11.15
CA GLN A 390 11.72 29.13 9.80
C GLN A 390 12.48 27.82 9.84
N ALA A 391 13.59 27.77 10.59
CA ALA A 391 14.41 26.59 10.72
C ALA A 391 13.68 25.39 11.35
N ALA A 392 12.66 25.60 12.18
CA ALA A 392 11.84 24.50 12.70
C ALA A 392 10.83 24.03 11.65
N VAL A 393 10.20 24.95 10.91
CA VAL A 393 9.30 24.65 9.79
C VAL A 393 10.04 23.83 8.74
N ASP A 394 11.20 24.30 8.28
CA ASP A 394 12.00 23.64 7.25
C ASP A 394 12.39 22.22 7.68
N ARG A 395 12.93 22.05 8.91
CA ARG A 395 13.26 20.73 9.46
C ARG A 395 12.08 19.77 9.50
N LEU A 396 10.90 20.23 9.92
CA LEU A 396 9.71 19.39 10.01
C LEU A 396 9.20 18.95 8.63
N VAL A 397 9.26 19.84 7.64
CA VAL A 397 8.84 19.57 6.25
C VAL A 397 9.84 18.66 5.54
N GLU A 398 11.14 18.95 5.65
CA GLU A 398 12.22 18.17 5.02
C GLU A 398 12.32 16.73 5.55
N ALA A 399 11.96 16.52 6.82
CA ALA A 399 11.91 15.19 7.41
C ALA A 399 10.84 14.26 6.77
N LYS A 400 9.97 14.80 5.90
CA LYS A 400 8.88 14.08 5.21
C LYS A 400 7.99 13.30 6.18
N THR A 401 7.75 13.87 7.37
CA THR A 401 7.01 13.22 8.46
C THR A 401 5.49 13.45 8.38
N GLY A 402 4.97 13.95 7.26
CA GLY A 402 3.55 14.28 7.07
C GLY A 402 3.19 15.73 7.37
N TYR A 403 4.18 16.61 7.57
CA TYR A 403 3.97 18.04 7.77
C TYR A 403 4.20 18.85 6.48
N PHE A 404 3.47 19.95 6.36
CA PHE A 404 3.67 20.98 5.35
C PHE A 404 3.65 22.37 5.98
N ALA A 405 4.34 23.33 5.37
CA ALA A 405 4.35 24.71 5.84
C ALA A 405 2.93 25.30 5.79
N PHE A 406 2.56 26.06 6.82
CA PHE A 406 1.24 26.65 6.92
C PHE A 406 1.30 28.03 7.59
N THR A 407 0.32 28.89 7.29
CA THR A 407 0.18 30.20 7.93
C THR A 407 -1.24 30.34 8.45
N ILE A 408 -1.38 30.56 9.75
CA ILE A 408 -2.66 30.97 10.34
C ILE A 408 -2.80 32.46 10.06
N VAL A 409 -3.64 32.80 9.08
CA VAL A 409 -3.83 34.18 8.62
C VAL A 409 -4.37 35.07 9.74
N HIS A 410 -3.96 36.34 9.76
CA HIS A 410 -4.49 37.36 10.66
C HIS A 410 -6.02 37.41 10.63
N GLY A 411 -6.64 37.79 11.74
CA GLY A 411 -8.10 37.81 11.86
C GLY A 411 -8.77 36.44 12.04
N THR A 412 -8.02 35.32 12.01
CA THR A 412 -8.56 34.00 12.35
C THR A 412 -9.15 33.95 13.76
N TYR A 413 -8.42 34.55 14.72
CA TYR A 413 -8.85 34.69 16.11
C TYR A 413 -8.99 36.16 16.52
N ALA A 414 -9.85 36.43 17.49
CA ALA A 414 -10.02 37.78 18.02
C ALA A 414 -8.67 38.33 18.51
N ASN A 415 -8.39 39.60 18.19
CA ASN A 415 -7.14 40.29 18.55
C ASN A 415 -5.85 39.73 17.92
N GLN A 416 -5.93 38.78 16.99
CA GLN A 416 -4.79 38.34 16.19
C GLN A 416 -4.55 39.31 15.03
N LYS A 417 -3.57 40.22 15.19
CA LYS A 417 -3.25 41.26 14.20
C LYS A 417 -2.34 40.78 13.07
N ASP A 418 -1.50 39.80 13.34
CA ASP A 418 -0.46 39.33 12.43
C ASP A 418 -0.70 37.88 11.99
N ASP A 419 -0.18 37.54 10.82
CA ASP A 419 -0.09 36.18 10.34
C ASP A 419 0.85 35.35 11.24
N VAL A 420 0.48 34.10 11.54
CA VAL A 420 1.27 33.20 12.38
C VAL A 420 1.79 32.04 11.55
N ARG A 421 3.10 32.06 11.28
CA ARG A 421 3.82 30.97 10.61
C ARG A 421 3.87 29.72 11.48
N THR A 422 3.54 28.58 10.89
CA THR A 422 3.53 27.28 11.56
C THR A 422 3.70 26.14 10.55
N VAL A 423 3.52 24.90 11.00
CA VAL A 423 3.29 23.74 10.14
C VAL A 423 1.86 23.24 10.34
N ALA A 424 1.36 22.49 9.37
CA ALA A 424 0.14 21.72 9.50
C ALA A 424 0.36 20.26 9.07
N THR A 425 -0.51 19.39 9.57
CA THR A 425 -0.72 18.02 9.10
C THR A 425 -2.12 17.95 8.50
N ALA A 426 -2.38 16.99 7.61
CA ALA A 426 -3.72 16.82 7.04
C ALA A 426 -4.59 15.95 7.97
N ALA A 427 -5.84 16.36 8.21
CA ALA A 427 -6.87 15.44 8.70
C ALA A 427 -7.23 14.49 7.56
N LEU A 428 -6.95 13.19 7.71
CA LEU A 428 -7.22 12.19 6.67
C LEU A 428 -8.46 11.38 7.03
N LEU A 429 -9.30 11.12 6.02
CA LEU A 429 -10.23 9.99 6.06
C LEU A 429 -9.48 8.75 5.58
N LEU A 430 -9.51 7.69 6.37
CA LEU A 430 -8.75 6.46 6.18
C LEU A 430 -9.69 5.27 6.01
N ALA A 431 -9.27 4.31 5.19
CA ALA A 431 -9.95 3.04 4.99
C ALA A 431 -9.01 1.88 5.34
N GLY A 432 -9.58 0.88 6.02
CA GLY A 432 -8.94 -0.41 6.25
C GLY A 432 -9.13 -1.35 5.06
N ALA A 433 -8.53 -2.54 5.13
CA ALA A 433 -8.55 -3.52 4.04
C ALA A 433 -9.93 -4.15 3.77
N THR A 434 -10.90 -3.96 4.67
CA THR A 434 -12.20 -4.65 4.64
C THR A 434 -13.26 -4.01 3.75
N LEU A 435 -12.97 -2.83 3.18
CA LEU A 435 -13.86 -2.15 2.23
C LEU A 435 -13.54 -2.53 0.80
N SER A 436 -14.56 -2.88 0.02
CA SER A 436 -14.41 -3.05 -1.43
C SER A 436 -14.19 -1.71 -2.13
N ASP A 437 -13.56 -1.74 -3.32
CA ASP A 437 -13.39 -0.59 -4.22
C ASP A 437 -14.69 0.19 -4.43
N THR A 438 -15.81 -0.52 -4.59
CA THR A 438 -17.12 0.11 -4.77
C THR A 438 -17.61 0.82 -3.50
N GLU A 439 -17.36 0.25 -2.32
CA GLU A 439 -17.72 0.89 -1.06
C GLU A 439 -16.91 2.16 -0.82
N VAL A 440 -15.58 2.07 -0.96
CA VAL A 440 -14.70 3.21 -0.71
C VAL A 440 -14.92 4.35 -1.72
N VAL A 441 -15.22 4.05 -2.99
CA VAL A 441 -15.58 5.07 -4.00
C VAL A 441 -16.90 5.76 -3.64
N ARG A 442 -17.91 5.00 -3.18
CA ARG A 442 -19.17 5.62 -2.73
C ARG A 442 -18.95 6.53 -1.52
N ILE A 443 -18.15 6.10 -0.55
CA ILE A 443 -17.78 6.92 0.60
C ILE A 443 -17.03 8.18 0.16
N ALA A 444 -16.05 8.05 -0.74
CA ALA A 444 -15.31 9.18 -1.27
C ALA A 444 -16.23 10.19 -1.95
N ARG A 445 -17.17 9.75 -2.80
CA ARG A 445 -18.16 10.65 -3.42
C ARG A 445 -19.08 11.30 -2.40
N HIS A 446 -19.54 10.57 -1.38
CA HIS A 446 -20.34 11.16 -0.30
C HIS A 446 -19.60 12.23 0.51
N VAL A 447 -18.27 12.16 0.56
CA VAL A 447 -17.43 13.12 1.28
C VAL A 447 -17.01 14.30 0.40
N PHE A 448 -16.61 14.04 -0.84
CA PHE A 448 -15.88 14.98 -1.70
C PHE A 448 -16.70 15.51 -2.89
N ASP A 449 -17.87 14.95 -3.20
CA ASP A 449 -18.77 15.56 -4.19
C ASP A 449 -19.17 16.97 -3.73
N GLY A 450 -19.48 17.86 -4.69
CA GLY A 450 -20.04 19.16 -4.37
C GLY A 450 -21.45 19.09 -3.76
N GLY A 451 -21.93 20.23 -3.25
CA GLY A 451 -23.30 20.42 -2.78
C GLY A 451 -23.54 20.08 -1.30
N HIS A 452 -22.50 19.76 -0.54
CA HIS A 452 -22.59 19.63 0.92
C HIS A 452 -22.43 20.99 1.60
N ASP A 453 -23.46 21.46 2.29
CA ASP A 453 -23.33 22.56 3.23
C ASP A 453 -22.98 22.02 4.63
N PHE A 454 -21.69 21.78 4.86
CA PHE A 454 -21.19 21.29 6.15
C PHE A 454 -21.30 22.34 7.26
N ALA A 455 -21.25 23.63 6.93
CA ALA A 455 -21.34 24.72 7.90
C ALA A 455 -22.72 24.77 8.56
N VAL A 456 -23.80 24.73 7.76
CA VAL A 456 -25.19 24.65 8.28
C VAL A 456 -25.40 23.39 9.12
N ARG A 457 -24.61 22.35 8.88
CA ARG A 457 -24.66 21.07 9.63
C ARG A 457 -23.71 21.04 10.83
N GLY A 458 -23.10 22.17 11.20
CA GLY A 458 -22.30 22.30 12.41
C GLY A 458 -20.82 21.92 12.27
N SER A 459 -20.29 21.84 11.04
CA SER A 459 -18.85 21.63 10.79
C SER A 459 -18.26 22.75 9.93
N ALA A 460 -17.59 23.71 10.58
CA ALA A 460 -16.83 24.74 9.88
C ALA A 460 -15.67 24.13 9.06
N GLN A 461 -14.99 23.11 9.62
CA GLN A 461 -13.88 22.43 8.92
C GLN A 461 -14.32 21.75 7.62
N GLY A 462 -15.55 21.22 7.59
CA GLY A 462 -16.11 20.60 6.39
C GLY A 462 -16.17 21.52 5.18
N THR A 463 -16.18 22.85 5.36
CA THR A 463 -16.18 23.82 4.25
C THR A 463 -14.90 23.78 3.40
N GLN A 464 -13.82 23.18 3.92
CA GLN A 464 -12.54 23.00 3.22
C GLN A 464 -12.46 21.67 2.45
N VAL A 465 -13.46 20.80 2.60
CA VAL A 465 -13.49 19.46 2.00
C VAL A 465 -13.98 19.54 0.58
N SER A 466 -13.14 19.11 -0.37
CA SER A 466 -13.50 19.04 -1.79
C SER A 466 -12.64 18.01 -2.52
N ALA A 467 -13.09 17.57 -3.69
CA ALA A 467 -12.27 16.72 -4.56
C ALA A 467 -10.94 17.38 -4.94
N SER A 468 -10.90 18.71 -5.10
CA SER A 468 -9.69 19.46 -5.47
C SER A 468 -8.63 19.49 -4.37
N THR A 469 -9.04 19.43 -3.11
CA THR A 469 -8.16 19.47 -1.93
C THR A 469 -7.86 18.07 -1.37
N ALA A 470 -8.58 17.03 -1.82
CA ALA A 470 -8.50 15.67 -1.31
C ALA A 470 -7.11 15.00 -1.43
N ARG A 471 -6.23 15.53 -2.29
CA ARG A 471 -4.85 15.03 -2.47
C ARG A 471 -3.81 15.84 -1.69
N ASN A 472 -4.19 16.96 -1.08
CA ASN A 472 -3.25 17.85 -0.41
C ASN A 472 -2.78 17.25 0.91
N GLY A 473 -1.46 17.25 1.14
CA GLY A 473 -0.87 16.79 2.41
C GLY A 473 -1.04 15.30 2.69
N LEU A 474 -1.31 14.47 1.66
CA LEU A 474 -1.34 13.02 1.83
C LEU A 474 0.05 12.51 2.24
N SER A 475 0.09 11.79 3.36
CA SER A 475 1.30 11.22 3.94
C SER A 475 1.44 9.71 3.70
N ILE A 476 0.37 9.06 3.20
CA ILE A 476 0.31 7.63 2.89
C ILE A 476 -0.39 7.41 1.53
N PRO A 477 -0.28 6.22 0.92
CA PRO A 477 -0.90 5.95 -0.37
C PRO A 477 -2.43 6.14 -0.35
N LEU A 478 -2.93 6.86 -1.36
CA LEU A 478 -4.36 6.97 -1.65
C LEU A 478 -4.89 5.61 -2.12
N HIS A 479 -6.14 5.29 -1.77
CA HIS A 479 -6.82 4.12 -2.30
C HIS A 479 -6.95 4.23 -3.83
N ALA A 480 -6.50 3.21 -4.56
CA ALA A 480 -6.41 3.24 -6.03
C ALA A 480 -7.77 3.55 -6.71
N ALA A 481 -8.84 2.89 -6.26
CA ALA A 481 -10.19 3.16 -6.77
C ALA A 481 -10.66 4.61 -6.50
N VAL A 482 -10.24 5.22 -5.39
CA VAL A 482 -10.62 6.60 -5.04
C VAL A 482 -9.84 7.60 -5.88
N ALA A 483 -8.57 7.31 -6.20
CA ALA A 483 -7.76 8.16 -7.08
C ALA A 483 -8.49 8.45 -8.40
N LYS A 484 -8.99 7.41 -9.07
CA LYS A 484 -9.77 7.56 -10.30
C LYS A 484 -11.05 8.36 -10.08
N ALA A 485 -11.76 8.10 -8.98
CA ALA A 485 -13.01 8.80 -8.68
C ALA A 485 -12.80 10.30 -8.41
N LEU A 486 -11.70 10.69 -7.75
CA LEU A 486 -11.34 12.10 -7.52
C LEU A 486 -11.07 12.84 -8.83
N ASP A 487 -10.41 12.19 -9.79
CA ASP A 487 -10.17 12.78 -11.11
C ASP A 487 -11.48 13.03 -11.85
N GLU A 488 -12.43 12.09 -11.79
CA GLU A 488 -13.79 12.26 -12.35
C GLU A 488 -14.60 13.39 -11.67
N MET A 489 -14.40 13.60 -10.36
CA MET A 489 -15.07 14.65 -9.59
C MET A 489 -14.48 16.04 -9.88
N ALA A 490 -13.17 16.15 -10.11
CA ALA A 490 -12.49 17.43 -10.31
C ALA A 490 -12.74 18.08 -11.69
N VAL A 491 -13.27 17.33 -12.66
CA VAL A 491 -13.59 17.82 -14.01
C VAL A 491 -15.01 18.41 -14.12
N LYS A 492 -15.83 18.25 -13.08
CA LYS A 492 -17.18 18.82 -12.98
C LYS A 492 -17.19 20.10 -12.16
#